data_AF-A0A3M6YI10-F1
#
_entry.id   AF-A0A3M6YI10-F1
#
_cell.length_a   1.000
_cell.length_b   1.000
_cell.length_c   1.000
_cell.angle_alpha   90.00
_cell.angle_beta   90.00
_cell.angle_gamma   90.00
#
_symmetry.space_group_name_H-M   'P 1'
#
loop_
_entity.id
_entity.type
_entity.pdbx_description
1 polymer ?
#
loop_
_entity_poly.entity_id
_entity_poly.type
_entity_poly.pdbx_seq_one_letter_code
_entity_poly.pdbx_strand_id
1 'polypeptide(L)'
;MAHPIIHFDYGKPAHTLGSRIVRPNLLTGAGINFKKCDQPLVLPRPDLEALGITYRRIPLLAVGKDVYCDSSRMIDLALSKLSQSGGPLVTSPADKAYEDWGIDTFKLAVFIIPQAAITPGFLNDRKTIFPMLERPDFASLRPSSLAAFRQRCRVVEDVYLANGGPFINGDKLGVADIHVIFGIKWALVDLGVAQEPGLGKQDLPKTWKLIESLPEIKPEVVSSEETIKTIKSASYSADGPTSAMANDPTGIQVGSAVTVESLDTVPGAHPQKGKLVGTSTDEFVIEVGNDGVRVHFPWVGYILRAQSDASARFQHPNDSIGEDHN
;
A
#
# COMPACT_ATOMS: atom_id res chain seq x y z
N MET A 1 15.77 16.39 16.89
CA MET A 1 14.86 17.24 16.09
C MET A 1 13.80 16.31 15.51
N ALA A 2 12.52 16.70 15.52
CA ALA A 2 11.48 15.89 14.88
C ALA A 2 11.74 15.86 13.37
N HIS A 3 11.78 14.66 12.77
CA HIS A 3 11.99 14.51 11.33
C HIS A 3 10.76 15.03 10.56
N PRO A 4 10.94 15.64 9.37
CA PRO A 4 9.81 15.98 8.52
C PRO A 4 9.09 14.70 8.10
N ILE A 5 7.75 14.71 8.19
CA ILE A 5 6.90 13.60 7.76
C ILE A 5 6.14 14.05 6.50
N ILE A 6 6.39 13.36 5.39
CA ILE A 6 5.74 13.64 4.10
C ILE A 6 5.01 12.40 3.62
N HIS A 7 3.70 12.49 3.44
CA HIS A 7 2.85 11.44 2.90
C HIS A 7 2.67 11.63 1.38
N PHE A 8 3.16 10.68 0.60
CA PHE A 8 2.93 10.63 -0.84
C PHE A 8 1.60 9.94 -1.11
N ASP A 9 0.59 10.68 -1.54
CA ASP A 9 -0.74 10.13 -1.80
C ASP A 9 -1.35 10.77 -3.04
N TYR A 10 -2.38 10.17 -3.62
CA TYR A 10 -3.01 10.71 -4.81
C TYR A 10 -3.53 12.12 -4.56
N GLY A 11 -3.26 13.03 -5.51
CA GLY A 11 -3.87 14.36 -5.52
C GLY A 11 -5.39 14.29 -5.59
N LYS A 12 -6.08 15.40 -5.28
CA LYS A 12 -7.54 15.47 -5.42
C LYS A 12 -7.91 15.13 -6.87
N PRO A 13 -8.67 14.06 -7.16
CA PRO A 13 -9.22 13.90 -8.49
C PRO A 13 -10.43 14.82 -8.60
N ALA A 14 -10.55 15.52 -9.72
CA ALA A 14 -11.79 16.17 -10.07
C ALA A 14 -12.91 15.12 -10.25
N HIS A 15 -12.66 13.95 -10.86
CA HIS A 15 -13.74 12.98 -11.20
C HIS A 15 -13.32 11.50 -11.42
N THR A 16 -12.32 10.93 -10.73
CA THR A 16 -11.89 9.53 -11.01
C THR A 16 -11.53 8.71 -9.77
N LEU A 17 -11.71 7.38 -9.90
CA LEU A 17 -11.43 6.19 -9.06
C LEU A 17 -10.31 6.24 -7.98
N GLY A 18 -9.51 7.30 -7.91
CA GLY A 18 -8.34 7.41 -7.03
C GLY A 18 -8.52 8.30 -5.81
N SER A 19 -9.71 8.84 -5.52
CA SER A 19 -9.87 9.69 -4.35
C SER A 19 -9.78 8.85 -3.07
N ARG A 20 -8.83 9.19 -2.20
CA ARG A 20 -8.85 8.89 -0.76
C ARG A 20 -8.72 7.41 -0.41
N ILE A 21 -7.60 6.79 -0.82
CA ILE A 21 -7.10 5.62 -0.11
C ILE A 21 -6.91 6.05 1.36
N VAL A 22 -7.67 5.44 2.25
CA VAL A 22 -7.98 5.76 3.66
C VAL A 22 -6.79 5.91 4.61
N ARG A 23 -5.56 5.81 4.11
CA ARG A 23 -4.33 5.90 4.90
C ARG A 23 -4.05 7.27 5.55
N PRO A 24 -4.57 8.43 5.10
CA PRO A 24 -4.46 9.62 5.92
C PRO A 24 -5.35 9.59 7.18
N ASN A 25 -6.35 8.70 7.27
CA ASN A 25 -7.09 8.47 8.51
C ASN A 25 -6.21 7.81 9.58
N LEU A 26 -5.26 6.96 9.19
CA LEU A 26 -4.24 6.42 10.11
C LEU A 26 -3.44 7.56 10.71
N LEU A 27 -2.81 8.39 9.87
CA LEU A 27 -1.91 9.44 10.33
C LEU A 27 -2.64 10.48 11.18
N THR A 28 -3.81 10.93 10.72
CA THR A 28 -4.64 11.90 11.46
C THR A 28 -5.18 11.29 12.76
N GLY A 29 -5.68 10.05 12.70
CA GLY A 29 -6.22 9.35 13.86
C GLY A 29 -5.17 9.00 14.92
N ALA A 30 -3.91 8.82 14.50
CA ALA A 30 -2.75 8.64 15.38
C ALA A 30 -2.15 9.97 15.89
N GLY A 31 -2.74 11.12 15.54
CA GLY A 31 -2.24 12.44 15.94
C GLY A 31 -0.89 12.81 15.32
N ILE A 32 -0.55 12.24 14.16
CA ILE A 32 0.71 12.49 13.47
C ILE A 32 0.53 13.73 12.60
N ASN A 33 1.37 14.75 12.81
CA ASN A 33 1.45 15.90 11.93
C ASN A 33 2.27 15.54 10.68
N PHE A 34 1.67 15.70 9.50
CA PHE A 34 2.32 15.39 8.23
C PHE A 34 1.98 16.41 7.15
N LYS A 35 2.91 16.58 6.21
CA LYS A 35 2.69 17.28 4.93
C LYS A 35 2.33 16.25 3.85
N LYS A 36 1.64 16.67 2.80
CA LYS A 36 1.25 15.80 1.69
C LYS A 36 1.94 16.20 0.39
N CYS A 37 2.51 15.23 -0.31
CA CYS A 37 2.98 15.40 -1.68
C CYS A 37 2.00 14.69 -2.63
N ASP A 38 1.33 15.45 -3.50
CA ASP A 38 0.32 14.92 -4.41
C ASP A 38 0.97 14.12 -5.54
N GLN A 39 0.52 12.88 -5.72
CA GLN A 39 1.02 11.98 -6.75
C GLN A 39 -0.01 11.76 -7.88
N PRO A 40 0.43 11.58 -9.13
CA PRO A 40 -0.46 11.33 -10.26
C PRO A 40 -1.16 9.97 -10.14
N LEU A 41 -2.36 9.83 -10.70
CA LEU A 41 -3.10 8.54 -10.61
C LEU A 41 -2.38 7.42 -11.38
N VAL A 42 -1.81 7.76 -12.54
CA VAL A 42 -1.08 6.86 -13.45
C VAL A 42 0.41 7.19 -13.44
N LEU A 43 1.26 6.32 -14.00
CA LEU A 43 2.68 6.65 -14.24
C LEU A 43 2.84 7.68 -15.38
N PRO A 44 3.98 8.42 -15.45
CA PRO A 44 5.14 8.39 -14.55
C PRO A 44 4.91 9.10 -13.21
N ARG A 45 5.82 8.91 -12.23
CA ARG A 45 5.80 9.57 -10.92
C ARG A 45 7.10 10.36 -10.72
N PRO A 46 7.23 11.54 -11.33
CA PRO A 46 8.51 12.25 -11.40
C PRO A 46 9.10 12.56 -10.02
N ASP A 47 8.26 12.83 -9.02
CA ASP A 47 8.72 13.16 -7.66
C ASP A 47 9.42 11.97 -6.99
N LEU A 48 8.86 10.76 -7.15
CA LEU A 48 9.44 9.52 -6.65
C LEU A 48 10.67 9.12 -7.47
N GLU A 49 10.60 9.24 -8.80
CA GLU A 49 11.71 8.97 -9.70
C GLU A 49 12.93 9.85 -9.38
N ALA A 50 12.71 11.12 -9.03
CA ALA A 50 13.75 12.05 -8.59
C ALA A 50 14.42 11.66 -7.26
N LEU A 51 13.77 10.82 -6.46
CA LEU A 51 14.31 10.19 -5.25
C LEU A 51 14.92 8.81 -5.53
N GLY A 52 14.92 8.34 -6.78
CA GLY A 52 15.38 7.00 -7.15
C GLY A 52 14.35 5.90 -6.91
N ILE A 53 13.09 6.26 -6.63
CA ILE A 53 12.01 5.33 -6.31
C ILE A 53 11.20 5.04 -7.58
N THR A 54 11.30 3.80 -8.05
CA THR A 54 10.49 3.26 -9.16
C THR A 54 9.33 2.40 -8.65
N TYR A 55 9.27 2.13 -7.34
CA TYR A 55 8.11 1.47 -6.72
C TYR A 55 6.82 2.21 -7.06
N ARG A 56 5.88 1.48 -7.65
CA ARG A 56 4.76 2.07 -8.38
C ARG A 56 3.55 2.42 -7.52
N ARG A 57 3.31 1.68 -6.44
CA ARG A 57 2.07 1.78 -5.66
C ARG A 57 2.12 2.98 -4.72
N ILE A 58 0.94 3.49 -4.39
CA ILE A 58 0.72 4.63 -3.50
C ILE A 58 -0.21 4.17 -2.38
N PRO A 59 -0.04 4.69 -1.14
CA PRO A 59 0.88 5.74 -0.74
C PRO A 59 2.22 5.24 -0.23
N LEU A 60 3.12 6.20 -0.03
CA LEU A 60 4.39 6.04 0.69
C LEU A 60 4.44 7.09 1.82
N LEU A 61 5.24 6.83 2.84
CA LEU A 61 5.49 7.78 3.93
C LEU A 61 6.98 8.03 4.05
N ALA A 62 7.43 9.27 3.87
CA ALA A 62 8.79 9.67 4.21
C ALA A 62 8.87 10.21 5.64
N VAL A 63 9.87 9.75 6.39
CA VAL A 63 10.26 10.30 7.69
C VAL A 63 11.74 10.67 7.60
N GLY A 64 12.01 11.95 7.38
CA GLY A 64 13.36 12.40 7.02
C GLY A 64 13.79 11.81 5.68
N LYS A 65 14.91 11.07 5.68
CA LYS A 65 15.51 10.44 4.48
C LYS A 65 15.07 8.97 4.25
N ASP A 66 14.29 8.41 5.18
CA ASP A 66 13.74 7.06 5.08
C ASP A 66 12.32 7.11 4.52
N VAL A 67 12.05 6.31 3.47
CA VAL A 67 10.77 6.24 2.78
C VAL A 67 10.17 4.85 2.94
N TYR A 68 9.00 4.77 3.55
CA TYR A 68 8.31 3.53 3.87
C TYR A 68 7.29 3.20 2.80
N CYS A 69 7.52 2.09 2.11
CA CYS A 69 6.60 1.49 1.16
C CYS A 69 5.67 0.52 1.89
N ASP A 70 4.48 0.32 1.31
CA ASP A 70 3.41 -0.50 1.87
C ASP A 70 2.73 0.08 3.11
N SER A 71 1.41 -0.08 3.19
CA SER A 71 0.68 0.44 4.33
C SER A 71 0.84 -0.35 5.61
N SER A 72 1.10 -1.66 5.51
CA SER A 72 1.39 -2.47 6.69
C SER A 72 2.57 -1.89 7.45
N ARG A 73 3.65 -1.57 6.71
CA ARG A 73 4.86 -0.94 7.24
C ARG A 73 4.60 0.50 7.74
N MET A 74 3.81 1.29 7.02
CA MET A 74 3.42 2.64 7.47
C MET A 74 2.60 2.61 8.77
N ILE A 75 1.68 1.66 8.91
CA ILE A 75 0.84 1.48 10.11
C ILE A 75 1.71 1.10 11.29
N ASP A 76 2.56 0.09 11.14
CA ASP A 76 3.45 -0.35 12.20
C ASP A 76 4.41 0.79 12.63
N LEU A 77 4.95 1.58 11.69
CA LEU A 77 5.76 2.77 11.99
C LEU A 77 4.96 3.84 12.75
N ALA A 78 3.75 4.15 12.28
CA ALA A 78 2.88 5.14 12.90
C ALA A 78 2.58 4.79 14.37
N LEU A 79 2.25 3.53 14.64
CA LEU A 79 1.87 3.04 15.96
C LEU A 79 3.06 2.90 16.91
N SER A 80 4.22 2.44 16.42
CA SER A 80 5.37 2.15 17.27
C SER A 80 6.27 3.36 17.54
N LYS A 81 6.30 4.37 16.64
CA LYS A 81 7.32 5.44 16.68
C LYS A 81 6.80 6.85 16.54
N LEU A 82 5.72 7.08 15.78
CA LEU A 82 5.33 8.44 15.37
C LEU A 82 4.16 9.03 16.17
N SER A 83 3.33 8.21 16.80
CA SER A 83 2.12 8.67 17.50
C SER A 83 2.47 9.62 18.66
N GLN A 84 1.85 10.82 18.68
CA GLN A 84 2.00 11.82 19.74
C GLN A 84 0.72 11.97 20.58
N SER A 85 0.79 12.73 21.68
CA SER A 85 -0.33 12.95 22.61
C SER A 85 -1.56 13.52 21.89
N GLY A 86 -2.63 12.73 21.78
CA GLY A 86 -3.83 13.07 21.01
C GLY A 86 -4.63 11.86 20.51
N GLY A 87 -4.00 10.68 20.45
CA GLY A 87 -4.71 9.41 20.52
C GLY A 87 -3.90 8.24 19.96
N PRO A 88 -3.41 7.28 20.77
CA PRO A 88 -3.06 5.99 20.22
C PRO A 88 -4.37 5.36 19.73
N LEU A 89 -4.48 5.16 18.42
CA LEU A 89 -5.52 4.32 17.85
C LEU A 89 -5.66 3.06 18.72
N VAL A 90 -6.88 2.67 19.06
CA VAL A 90 -7.07 1.43 19.82
C VAL A 90 -6.47 0.28 19.02
N THR A 91 -5.54 -0.44 19.64
CA THR A 91 -4.91 -1.63 19.08
C THR A 91 -5.43 -2.89 19.76
N SER A 92 -5.40 -4.00 19.03
CA SER A 92 -5.82 -5.31 19.48
C SER A 92 -4.98 -6.39 18.81
N PRO A 93 -4.71 -7.54 19.47
CA PRO A 93 -4.09 -8.69 18.80
C PRO A 93 -4.82 -9.17 17.53
N ALA A 94 -6.11 -8.82 17.39
CA ALA A 94 -6.90 -9.12 16.21
C ALA A 94 -6.63 -8.20 15.00
N ASP A 95 -5.88 -7.10 15.15
CA ASP A 95 -5.69 -6.10 14.09
C ASP A 95 -5.12 -6.70 12.80
N LYS A 96 -4.21 -7.68 12.89
CA LYS A 96 -3.66 -8.37 11.71
C LYS A 96 -4.72 -9.21 10.97
N ALA A 97 -5.70 -9.77 11.67
CA ALA A 97 -6.81 -10.45 11.01
C ALA A 97 -7.72 -9.44 10.27
N TYR A 98 -7.91 -8.25 10.83
CA TYR A 98 -8.63 -7.16 10.15
C TYR A 98 -7.85 -6.63 8.94
N GLU A 99 -6.51 -6.59 9.02
CA GLU A 99 -5.63 -6.23 7.90
C GLU A 99 -5.87 -7.15 6.70
N ASP A 100 -5.76 -8.46 6.89
CA ASP A 100 -6.01 -9.46 5.83
C ASP A 100 -7.44 -9.36 5.30
N TRP A 101 -8.43 -9.26 6.19
CA TRP A 101 -9.83 -9.11 5.80
C TRP A 101 -10.06 -7.85 4.94
N GLY A 102 -9.43 -6.74 5.31
CA GLY A 102 -9.51 -5.46 4.60
C GLY A 102 -8.87 -5.54 3.21
N ILE A 103 -7.68 -6.13 3.12
CA ILE A 103 -6.96 -6.37 1.86
C ILE A 103 -7.81 -7.22 0.91
N ASP A 104 -8.39 -8.31 1.40
CA ASP A 104 -9.23 -9.17 0.57
C ASP A 104 -10.54 -8.50 0.15
N THR A 105 -11.12 -7.67 1.03
CA THR A 105 -12.30 -6.87 0.69
C THR A 105 -11.98 -5.83 -0.38
N PHE A 106 -10.80 -5.22 -0.34
CA PHE A 106 -10.33 -4.33 -1.41
C PHE A 106 -10.11 -5.07 -2.73
N LYS A 107 -9.48 -6.25 -2.72
CA LYS A 107 -9.31 -7.07 -3.94
C LYS A 107 -10.66 -7.43 -4.55
N LEU A 108 -11.66 -7.79 -3.73
CA LEU A 108 -13.04 -8.00 -4.18
C LEU A 108 -13.63 -6.72 -4.80
N ALA A 109 -13.39 -5.56 -4.17
CA ALA A 109 -13.88 -4.28 -4.67
C ALA A 109 -13.31 -3.87 -6.04
N VAL A 110 -12.19 -4.46 -6.49
CA VAL A 110 -11.69 -4.26 -7.87
C VAL A 110 -12.68 -4.81 -8.90
N PHE A 111 -13.35 -5.93 -8.62
CA PHE A 111 -14.32 -6.55 -9.54
C PHE A 111 -15.66 -5.80 -9.66
N ILE A 112 -15.90 -4.80 -8.82
CA ILE A 112 -17.13 -3.98 -8.86
C ILE A 112 -16.91 -2.60 -9.48
N ILE A 113 -15.68 -2.29 -9.92
CA ILE A 113 -15.37 -1.06 -10.64
C ILE A 113 -16.37 -0.89 -11.79
N PRO A 114 -17.07 0.26 -11.89
CA PRO A 114 -18.02 0.50 -12.97
C PRO A 114 -17.33 0.39 -14.35
N GLN A 115 -17.98 -0.26 -15.31
CA GLN A 115 -17.43 -0.46 -16.66
C GLN A 115 -17.01 0.85 -17.33
N ALA A 116 -17.78 1.93 -17.13
CA ALA A 116 -17.48 3.26 -17.65
C ALA A 116 -16.14 3.83 -17.14
N ALA A 117 -15.64 3.32 -16.02
CA ALA A 117 -14.40 3.74 -15.39
C ALA A 117 -13.18 2.93 -15.89
N ILE A 118 -13.40 1.78 -16.55
CA ILE A 118 -12.36 0.95 -17.19
C ILE A 118 -12.07 1.46 -18.62
N THR A 119 -11.34 2.57 -18.72
CA THR A 119 -10.87 3.08 -20.01
C THR A 119 -9.63 2.29 -20.49
N PRO A 120 -9.29 2.30 -21.80
CA PRO A 120 -8.07 1.65 -22.28
C PRO A 120 -6.80 2.17 -21.59
N GLY A 121 -6.73 3.47 -21.30
CA GLY A 121 -5.62 4.06 -20.56
C GLY A 121 -5.53 3.57 -19.12
N PHE A 122 -6.67 3.48 -18.43
CA PHE A 122 -6.74 2.91 -17.08
C PHE A 122 -6.31 1.43 -17.09
N LEU A 123 -6.83 0.63 -18.03
CA LEU A 123 -6.48 -0.78 -18.15
C LEU A 123 -4.98 -0.95 -18.42
N ASN A 124 -4.40 -0.21 -19.37
CA ASN A 124 -2.97 -0.29 -19.68
C ASN A 124 -2.09 0.07 -18.47
N ASP A 125 -2.49 1.07 -17.69
CA ASP A 125 -1.78 1.44 -16.47
C ASP A 125 -1.94 0.37 -15.38
N ARG A 126 -3.14 -0.18 -15.19
CA ARG A 126 -3.49 -0.99 -14.01
C ARG A 126 -3.31 -2.49 -14.17
N LYS A 127 -3.31 -3.03 -15.39
CA LYS A 127 -3.19 -4.47 -15.63
C LYS A 127 -1.95 -5.12 -15.04
N THR A 128 -0.83 -4.39 -15.00
CA THR A 128 0.43 -4.91 -14.44
C THR A 128 0.38 -5.12 -12.93
N ILE A 129 -0.50 -4.40 -12.23
CA ILE A 129 -0.66 -4.46 -10.77
C ILE A 129 -1.98 -5.11 -10.32
N PHE A 130 -2.95 -5.23 -11.23
CA PHE A 130 -4.24 -5.89 -11.05
C PHE A 130 -4.52 -6.76 -12.28
N PRO A 131 -3.83 -7.90 -12.47
CA PRO A 131 -3.96 -8.74 -13.66
C PRO A 131 -5.38 -9.31 -13.83
N MET A 132 -6.19 -9.36 -12.75
CA MET A 132 -7.61 -9.72 -12.82
C MET A 132 -8.43 -8.83 -13.77
N LEU A 133 -7.99 -7.59 -14.04
CA LEU A 133 -8.64 -6.68 -14.99
C LEU A 133 -8.56 -7.17 -16.45
N GLU A 134 -7.62 -8.05 -16.77
CA GLU A 134 -7.45 -8.62 -18.12
C GLU A 134 -8.25 -9.92 -18.33
N ARG A 135 -9.05 -10.34 -17.34
CA ARG A 135 -9.92 -11.49 -17.49
C ARG A 135 -10.90 -11.27 -18.66
N PRO A 136 -11.04 -12.23 -19.60
CA PRO A 136 -11.98 -12.11 -20.71
C PRO A 136 -13.44 -11.92 -20.26
N ASP A 137 -13.78 -12.43 -19.08
CA ASP A 137 -15.12 -12.37 -18.49
C ASP A 137 -15.28 -11.22 -17.47
N PHE A 138 -14.29 -10.33 -17.28
CA PHE A 138 -14.26 -9.36 -16.18
C PHE A 138 -15.57 -8.58 -16.00
N ALA A 139 -16.13 -8.05 -17.10
CA ALA A 139 -17.36 -7.26 -17.06
C ALA A 139 -18.58 -8.08 -16.57
N SER A 140 -18.64 -9.38 -16.83
CA SER A 140 -19.76 -10.24 -16.43
C SER A 140 -19.72 -10.61 -14.94
N LEU A 141 -18.57 -10.45 -14.27
CA LEU A 141 -18.38 -10.80 -12.86
C LEU A 141 -19.01 -9.78 -11.91
N ARG A 142 -19.29 -8.56 -12.39
CA ARG A 142 -19.72 -7.44 -11.55
C ARG A 142 -20.98 -7.74 -10.71
N PRO A 143 -22.07 -8.33 -11.23
CA PRO A 143 -23.26 -8.61 -10.42
C PRO A 143 -22.99 -9.55 -9.24
N SER A 144 -22.23 -10.63 -9.47
CA SER A 144 -21.84 -11.57 -8.41
C SER A 144 -20.90 -10.89 -7.40
N SER A 145 -19.97 -10.08 -7.89
CA SER A 145 -19.02 -9.34 -7.06
C SER A 145 -19.71 -8.28 -6.20
N LEU A 146 -20.76 -7.64 -6.70
CA LEU A 146 -21.62 -6.74 -5.91
C LEU A 146 -22.35 -7.49 -4.80
N ALA A 147 -22.90 -8.67 -5.08
CA ALA A 147 -23.56 -9.48 -4.05
C ALA A 147 -22.57 -9.91 -2.96
N ALA A 148 -21.35 -10.32 -3.34
CA ALA A 148 -20.28 -10.65 -2.40
C ALA A 148 -19.82 -9.41 -1.61
N PHE A 149 -19.67 -8.26 -2.25
CA PHE A 149 -19.29 -7.01 -1.60
C PHE A 149 -20.36 -6.54 -0.61
N ARG A 150 -21.65 -6.62 -0.98
CA ARG A 150 -22.77 -6.39 -0.05
C ARG A 150 -22.67 -7.28 1.17
N GLN A 151 -22.32 -8.56 1.00
CA GLN A 151 -22.11 -9.43 2.14
C GLN A 151 -20.92 -9.00 3.02
N ARG A 152 -19.81 -8.52 2.44
CA ARG A 152 -18.70 -7.93 3.21
C ARG A 152 -19.18 -6.71 4.01
N CYS A 153 -19.99 -5.82 3.41
CA CYS A 153 -20.59 -4.70 4.13
C CYS A 153 -21.51 -5.15 5.27
N ARG A 154 -22.31 -6.21 5.07
CA ARG A 154 -23.14 -6.78 6.15
C ARG A 154 -22.32 -7.34 7.30
N VAL A 155 -21.15 -7.92 7.05
CA VAL A 155 -20.23 -8.33 8.12
C VAL A 155 -19.79 -7.11 8.95
N VAL A 156 -19.48 -5.97 8.31
CA VAL A 156 -19.16 -4.74 9.05
C VAL A 156 -20.37 -4.28 9.89
N GLU A 157 -21.54 -4.18 9.27
CA GLU A 157 -22.79 -3.70 9.88
C GLU A 157 -23.24 -4.57 11.07
N ASP A 158 -23.30 -5.88 10.87
CA ASP A 158 -23.98 -6.81 11.75
C ASP A 158 -23.03 -7.49 12.74
N VAL A 159 -21.77 -7.66 12.38
CA VAL A 159 -20.78 -8.38 13.20
C VAL A 159 -19.80 -7.42 13.83
N TYR A 160 -19.05 -6.65 13.03
CA TYR A 160 -17.99 -5.79 13.58
C TYR A 160 -18.55 -4.58 14.34
N LEU A 161 -19.73 -4.09 13.96
CA LEU A 161 -20.42 -2.98 14.63
C LEU A 161 -21.64 -3.45 15.44
N ALA A 162 -21.68 -4.72 15.84
CA ALA A 162 -22.76 -5.28 16.65
C ALA A 162 -23.00 -4.47 17.94
N ASN A 163 -21.93 -3.96 18.56
CA ASN A 163 -21.94 -3.31 19.87
C ASN A 163 -22.22 -1.79 19.86
N GLY A 164 -22.71 -1.22 18.75
CA GLY A 164 -23.30 0.14 18.73
C GLY A 164 -22.45 1.28 18.16
N GLY A 165 -21.14 1.05 17.94
CA GLY A 165 -20.26 1.95 17.18
C GLY A 165 -20.08 3.36 17.78
N PRO A 166 -19.55 4.33 17.00
CA PRO A 166 -19.39 4.24 15.55
C PRO A 166 -18.22 3.37 15.07
N PHE A 167 -17.29 3.03 15.96
CA PHE A 167 -16.11 2.22 15.62
C PHE A 167 -16.24 0.78 16.12
N ILE A 168 -15.40 -0.11 15.59
CA ILE A 168 -15.33 -1.53 15.99
C ILE A 168 -15.03 -1.65 17.50
N ASN A 169 -14.22 -0.73 18.03
CA ASN A 169 -13.88 -0.65 19.45
C ASN A 169 -14.82 0.26 20.26
N GLY A 170 -16.06 0.47 19.79
CA GLY A 170 -17.04 1.35 20.43
C GLY A 170 -16.86 2.81 20.04
N ASP A 171 -16.59 3.68 21.03
CA ASP A 171 -16.50 5.13 20.82
C ASP A 171 -15.14 5.61 20.31
N LYS A 172 -14.12 4.74 20.28
CA LYS A 172 -12.76 5.10 19.92
C LYS A 172 -12.34 4.47 18.60
N LEU A 173 -11.79 5.30 17.72
CA LEU A 173 -11.19 4.84 16.47
C LEU A 173 -10.00 3.91 16.78
N GLY A 174 -10.01 2.73 16.17
CA GLY A 174 -8.95 1.76 16.28
C GLY A 174 -8.27 1.43 14.96
N VAL A 175 -7.21 0.64 15.05
CA VAL A 175 -6.47 0.13 13.88
C VAL A 175 -7.34 -0.83 13.07
N ALA A 176 -8.16 -1.65 13.74
CA ALA A 176 -9.20 -2.45 13.09
C ALA A 176 -10.09 -1.64 12.15
N ASP A 177 -10.55 -0.44 12.56
CA ASP A 177 -11.38 0.43 11.72
C ASP A 177 -10.62 0.88 10.46
N ILE A 178 -9.35 1.26 10.60
CA ILE A 178 -8.48 1.67 9.48
C ILE A 178 -8.33 0.54 8.46
N HIS A 179 -8.12 -0.70 8.92
CA HIS A 179 -8.00 -1.87 8.05
C HIS A 179 -9.33 -2.26 7.40
N VAL A 180 -10.44 -2.21 8.13
CA VAL A 180 -11.75 -2.61 7.59
C VAL A 180 -12.29 -1.60 6.59
N ILE A 181 -12.16 -0.31 6.90
CA ILE A 181 -12.93 0.72 6.19
C ILE A 181 -12.33 1.12 4.85
N PHE A 182 -11.06 0.82 4.56
CA PHE A 182 -10.43 1.40 3.36
C PHE A 182 -11.06 0.93 2.05
N GLY A 183 -11.22 -0.38 1.86
CA GLY A 183 -11.84 -0.94 0.67
C GLY A 183 -13.33 -0.63 0.61
N ILE A 184 -14.00 -0.63 1.78
CA ILE A 184 -15.43 -0.35 1.91
C ILE A 184 -15.74 1.09 1.51
N LYS A 185 -15.07 2.08 2.12
CA LYS A 185 -15.26 3.49 1.79
C LYS A 185 -14.90 3.78 0.34
N TRP A 186 -13.80 3.22 -0.16
CA TRP A 186 -13.41 3.41 -1.56
C TRP A 186 -14.52 2.96 -2.52
N ALA A 187 -15.07 1.75 -2.33
CA ALA A 187 -16.17 1.27 -3.16
C ALA A 187 -17.45 2.10 -2.97
N LEU A 188 -17.93 2.28 -1.74
CA LEU A 188 -19.21 2.93 -1.46
C LEU A 188 -19.20 4.40 -1.89
N VAL A 189 -18.15 5.14 -1.53
CA VAL A 189 -18.06 6.58 -1.73
C VAL A 189 -17.38 6.92 -3.04
N ASP A 190 -16.15 6.44 -3.24
CA ASP A 190 -15.28 6.90 -4.32
C ASP A 190 -15.63 6.23 -5.68
N LEU A 191 -16.16 5.00 -5.66
CA LEU A 191 -16.68 4.32 -6.87
C LEU A 191 -18.18 4.51 -7.10
N GLY A 192 -18.88 5.18 -6.17
CA GLY A 192 -20.32 5.40 -6.26
C GLY A 192 -21.18 4.13 -6.08
N VAL A 193 -20.61 3.05 -5.53
CA VAL A 193 -21.34 1.78 -5.33
C VAL A 193 -22.48 1.93 -4.30
N ALA A 194 -22.49 3.01 -3.52
CA ALA A 194 -23.61 3.35 -2.64
C ALA A 194 -24.99 3.43 -3.32
N GLN A 195 -25.02 3.61 -4.65
CA GLN A 195 -26.27 3.66 -5.44
C GLN A 195 -26.81 2.27 -5.79
N GLU A 196 -26.04 1.20 -5.57
CA GLU A 196 -26.47 -0.17 -5.82
C GLU A 196 -27.38 -0.68 -4.69
N PRO A 197 -28.33 -1.59 -4.99
CA PRO A 197 -29.30 -2.07 -3.99
C PRO A 197 -28.65 -2.73 -2.76
N GLY A 198 -29.05 -2.30 -1.56
CA GLY A 198 -28.57 -2.89 -0.30
C GLY A 198 -27.25 -2.28 0.21
N LEU A 199 -26.77 -1.20 -0.39
CA LEU A 199 -25.50 -0.54 -0.05
C LEU A 199 -25.67 0.93 0.36
N GLY A 200 -26.91 1.44 0.36
CA GLY A 200 -27.23 2.81 0.74
C GLY A 200 -27.21 3.02 2.25
N LYS A 201 -27.38 4.29 2.68
CA LYS A 201 -27.41 4.67 4.11
C LYS A 201 -28.53 3.99 4.90
N GLN A 202 -29.65 3.71 4.26
CA GLN A 202 -30.78 3.03 4.89
C GLN A 202 -30.50 1.55 5.15
N ASP A 203 -29.69 0.91 4.30
CA ASP A 203 -29.37 -0.51 4.39
C ASP A 203 -28.21 -0.81 5.34
N LEU A 204 -27.27 0.14 5.47
CA LEU A 204 -26.02 -0.01 6.23
C LEU A 204 -25.78 1.16 7.22
N PRO A 205 -26.74 1.50 8.10
CA PRO A 205 -26.67 2.71 8.90
C PRO A 205 -25.42 2.80 9.80
N LYS A 206 -24.96 1.71 10.40
CA LYS A 206 -23.76 1.72 11.26
C LYS A 206 -22.48 1.88 10.46
N THR A 207 -22.38 1.20 9.32
CA THR A 207 -21.24 1.29 8.41
C THR A 207 -21.08 2.72 7.88
N TRP A 208 -22.19 3.35 7.48
CA TRP A 208 -22.15 4.75 7.06
C TRP A 208 -21.81 5.71 8.21
N LYS A 209 -22.36 5.47 9.41
CA LYS A 209 -21.98 6.23 10.61
C LYS A 209 -20.48 6.12 10.91
N LEU A 210 -19.86 4.95 10.73
CA LEU A 210 -18.42 4.76 10.86
C LEU A 210 -17.67 5.65 9.84
N ILE A 211 -18.03 5.59 8.56
CA ILE A 211 -17.40 6.40 7.50
C ILE A 211 -17.49 7.90 7.82
N GLU A 212 -18.66 8.34 8.29
CA GLU A 212 -18.92 9.73 8.64
C GLU A 212 -18.22 10.18 9.93
N SER A 213 -17.85 9.23 10.79
CA SER A 213 -17.13 9.48 12.05
C SER A 213 -15.61 9.48 11.89
N LEU A 214 -15.09 9.16 10.69
CA LEU A 214 -13.64 9.22 10.41
C LEU A 214 -13.11 10.66 10.57
N PRO A 215 -11.86 10.81 11.06
CA PRO A 215 -11.28 12.12 11.31
C PRO A 215 -11.14 12.94 10.02
N GLU A 216 -11.30 14.25 10.14
CA GLU A 216 -11.13 15.14 9.00
C GLU A 216 -9.65 15.26 8.60
N ILE A 217 -9.35 14.98 7.34
CA ILE A 217 -7.99 15.00 6.79
C ILE A 217 -7.73 16.34 6.09
N LYS A 218 -6.88 17.18 6.68
CA LYS A 218 -6.46 18.48 6.12
C LYS A 218 -4.94 18.72 6.24
N PRO A 219 -4.09 17.89 5.62
CA PRO A 219 -2.65 18.14 5.61
C PRO A 219 -2.31 19.34 4.72
N GLU A 220 -1.22 20.03 5.06
CA GLU A 220 -0.58 21.00 4.17
C GLU A 220 -0.03 20.26 2.94
N VAL A 221 -0.40 20.70 1.74
CA VAL A 221 0.13 20.15 0.48
C VAL A 221 1.42 20.90 0.13
N VAL A 222 2.50 20.15 -0.10
CA VAL A 222 3.81 20.70 -0.48
C VAL A 222 4.13 20.41 -1.94
N SER A 223 4.96 21.27 -2.53
CA SER A 223 5.41 21.11 -3.91
C SER A 223 6.37 19.92 -4.07
N SER A 224 6.53 19.46 -5.31
CA SER A 224 7.53 18.45 -5.70
C SER A 224 8.95 18.88 -5.31
N GLU A 225 9.34 20.10 -5.67
CA GLU A 225 10.68 20.64 -5.39
C GLU A 225 10.96 20.72 -3.88
N GLU A 226 10.01 21.24 -3.10
CA GLU A 226 10.13 21.31 -1.64
C GLU A 226 10.23 19.91 -1.03
N THR A 227 9.43 18.96 -1.51
CA THR A 227 9.42 17.56 -1.04
C THR A 227 10.78 16.90 -1.26
N ILE A 228 11.30 16.96 -2.48
CA ILE A 228 12.57 16.34 -2.86
C ILE A 228 13.71 16.96 -2.05
N LYS A 229 13.75 18.29 -1.97
CA LYS A 229 14.76 19.02 -1.20
C LYS A 229 14.71 18.65 0.28
N THR A 230 13.51 18.58 0.86
CA THR A 230 13.32 18.25 2.28
C THR A 230 13.84 16.85 2.59
N ILE A 231 13.49 15.85 1.79
CA ILE A 231 13.92 14.46 2.01
C ILE A 231 15.43 14.31 1.82
N LYS A 232 16.00 14.88 0.74
CA LYS A 232 17.44 14.74 0.44
C LYS A 232 18.34 15.45 1.47
N SER A 233 17.86 16.53 2.09
CA SER A 233 18.60 17.30 3.11
C SER A 233 18.34 16.83 4.55
N ALA A 234 17.35 15.97 4.78
CA ALA A 234 17.04 15.47 6.11
C ALA A 234 18.07 14.44 6.60
N SER A 235 18.13 14.27 7.93
CA SER A 235 18.78 13.12 8.54
C SER A 235 17.94 11.86 8.40
N TYR A 236 18.61 10.71 8.47
CA TYR A 236 17.95 9.41 8.66
C TYR A 236 17.17 9.39 9.98
N SER A 237 16.00 8.78 9.96
CA SER A 237 15.16 8.50 11.14
C SER A 237 15.83 7.53 12.13
N ALA A 238 16.94 6.89 11.73
CA ALA A 238 17.77 5.95 12.49
C ALA A 238 17.06 4.70 13.03
N ASP A 239 15.78 4.48 12.69
CA ASP A 239 14.97 3.38 13.24
C ASP A 239 15.00 2.09 12.40
N GLY A 240 15.61 2.10 11.20
CA GLY A 240 15.71 0.95 10.31
C GLY A 240 16.95 0.06 10.53
N PRO A 241 16.93 -1.22 10.09
CA PRO A 241 18.10 -2.07 10.12
C PRO A 241 19.22 -1.54 9.22
N THR A 242 20.45 -1.52 9.74
CA THR A 242 21.67 -1.14 9.01
C THR A 242 22.67 -2.28 8.87
N SER A 243 22.24 -3.49 9.22
CA SER A 243 23.00 -4.74 9.09
C SER A 243 22.03 -5.86 8.71
N ALA A 244 22.55 -6.98 8.19
CA ALA A 244 21.73 -8.16 7.99
C ALA A 244 21.40 -8.80 9.34
N MET A 245 20.19 -9.34 9.49
CA MET A 245 19.85 -10.15 10.65
C MET A 245 20.59 -11.50 10.61
N ALA A 246 20.95 -12.05 11.77
CA ALA A 246 21.80 -13.24 11.85
C ALA A 246 21.25 -14.47 11.11
N ASN A 247 19.92 -14.62 11.07
CA ASN A 247 19.23 -15.75 10.43
C ASN A 247 18.43 -15.28 9.21
N ASP A 248 18.99 -14.35 8.43
CA ASP A 248 18.35 -13.87 7.20
C ASP A 248 18.24 -15.00 6.17
N PRO A 249 17.01 -15.48 5.85
CA PRO A 249 16.83 -16.61 4.94
C PRO A 249 17.23 -16.28 3.49
N THR A 250 17.39 -15.00 3.14
CA THR A 250 17.83 -14.60 1.79
C THR A 250 19.33 -14.83 1.58
N GLY A 251 20.12 -14.81 2.65
CA GLY A 251 21.58 -14.89 2.60
C GLY A 251 22.27 -13.71 1.86
N ILE A 252 21.53 -12.67 1.49
CA ILE A 252 22.05 -11.53 0.72
C ILE A 252 22.90 -10.67 1.64
N GLN A 253 24.11 -10.34 1.20
CA GLN A 253 25.03 -9.53 1.98
C GLN A 253 24.62 -8.05 1.93
N VAL A 254 24.76 -7.35 3.06
CA VAL A 254 24.61 -5.89 3.10
C VAL A 254 25.61 -5.28 2.12
N GLY A 255 25.12 -4.32 1.35
CA GLY A 255 25.86 -3.66 0.29
C GLY A 255 25.75 -4.33 -1.09
N SER A 256 25.12 -5.50 -1.20
CA SER A 256 24.83 -6.10 -2.51
C SER A 256 23.80 -5.27 -3.29
N ALA A 257 23.97 -5.22 -4.62
CA ALA A 257 22.93 -4.72 -5.51
C ALA A 257 21.73 -5.67 -5.52
N VAL A 258 20.52 -5.13 -5.40
CA VAL A 258 19.29 -5.90 -5.25
C VAL A 258 18.15 -5.35 -6.10
N THR A 259 17.17 -6.20 -6.38
CA THR A 259 15.86 -5.83 -6.92
C THR A 259 14.75 -6.18 -5.95
N VAL A 260 13.72 -5.35 -5.91
CA VAL A 260 12.50 -5.55 -5.13
C VAL A 260 11.30 -5.54 -6.06
N GLU A 261 10.45 -6.56 -5.96
CA GLU A 261 9.22 -6.72 -6.72
C GLU A 261 8.03 -6.95 -5.78
N SER A 262 6.83 -6.55 -6.19
CA SER A 262 5.60 -6.90 -5.48
C SER A 262 5.11 -8.29 -5.90
N LEU A 263 4.90 -9.18 -4.94
CA LEU A 263 4.60 -10.60 -5.15
C LEU A 263 3.26 -10.83 -5.88
N ASP A 264 2.30 -9.92 -5.72
CA ASP A 264 0.94 -10.00 -6.24
C ASP A 264 0.75 -9.29 -7.60
N THR A 265 1.85 -8.95 -8.29
CA THR A 265 1.86 -8.25 -9.58
C THR A 265 2.41 -9.13 -10.69
N VAL A 266 2.31 -8.69 -11.94
CA VAL A 266 2.94 -9.40 -13.07
C VAL A 266 4.46 -9.48 -12.79
N PRO A 267 5.10 -10.67 -12.84
CA PRO A 267 6.52 -10.82 -12.54
C PRO A 267 7.40 -9.84 -13.33
N GLY A 268 8.35 -9.20 -12.65
CA GLY A 268 9.24 -8.21 -13.25
C GLY A 268 8.59 -6.86 -13.59
N ALA A 269 7.32 -6.62 -13.23
CA ALA A 269 6.69 -5.32 -13.42
C ALA A 269 7.21 -4.30 -12.39
N HIS A 270 7.70 -3.16 -12.88
CA HIS A 270 8.13 -2.01 -12.07
C HIS A 270 9.10 -2.35 -10.93
N PRO A 271 10.23 -3.05 -11.20
CA PRO A 271 11.16 -3.44 -10.16
C PRO A 271 11.83 -2.20 -9.55
N GLN A 272 11.91 -2.18 -8.22
CA GLN A 272 12.76 -1.23 -7.51
C GLN A 272 14.19 -1.77 -7.45
N LYS A 273 15.16 -0.97 -7.90
CA LYS A 273 16.58 -1.30 -7.80
C LYS A 273 17.22 -0.50 -6.68
N GLY A 274 18.21 -1.09 -6.01
CA GLY A 274 18.97 -0.41 -4.97
C GLY A 274 20.10 -1.26 -4.43
N LYS A 275 20.68 -0.81 -3.33
CA LYS A 275 21.74 -1.50 -2.59
C LYS A 275 21.21 -1.90 -1.21
N LEU A 276 21.37 -3.16 -0.81
CA LEU A 276 20.88 -3.62 0.49
C LEU A 276 21.58 -2.86 1.64
N VAL A 277 20.80 -2.29 2.55
CA VAL A 277 21.29 -1.56 3.74
C VAL A 277 21.20 -2.45 4.98
N GLY A 278 20.11 -3.21 5.13
CA GLY A 278 19.93 -4.09 6.26
C GLY A 278 18.62 -4.86 6.21
N THR A 279 18.52 -5.86 7.08
CA THR A 279 17.34 -6.71 7.23
C THR A 279 17.02 -6.92 8.70
N SER A 280 15.73 -7.10 8.98
CA SER A 280 15.17 -7.41 10.29
C SER A 280 14.09 -8.48 10.14
N THR A 281 13.44 -8.87 11.23
CA THR A 281 12.33 -9.83 11.18
C THR A 281 11.13 -9.30 10.39
N ASP A 282 10.95 -7.98 10.33
CA ASP A 282 9.71 -7.36 9.86
C ASP A 282 9.89 -6.64 8.51
N GLU A 283 11.12 -6.19 8.22
CA GLU A 283 11.44 -5.40 7.03
C GLU A 283 12.86 -5.62 6.50
N PHE A 284 13.06 -5.20 5.27
CA PHE A 284 14.38 -4.96 4.67
C PHE A 284 14.46 -3.55 4.10
N VAL A 285 15.68 -3.00 4.09
CA VAL A 285 15.95 -1.61 3.69
C VAL A 285 16.96 -1.59 2.56
N ILE A 286 16.67 -0.81 1.53
CA ILE A 286 17.58 -0.58 0.41
C ILE A 286 17.90 0.91 0.27
N GLU A 287 19.11 1.24 -0.16
CA GLU A 287 19.47 2.57 -0.61
C GLU A 287 19.17 2.69 -2.11
N VAL A 288 18.53 3.78 -2.52
CA VAL A 288 18.12 4.03 -3.90
C VAL A 288 18.68 5.36 -4.42
N GLY A 289 18.85 5.44 -5.74
CA GLY A 289 19.49 6.59 -6.38
C GLY A 289 20.92 6.80 -5.87
N ASN A 290 21.35 8.07 -5.79
CA ASN A 290 22.69 8.46 -5.35
C ASN A 290 22.70 9.44 -4.16
N ASP A 291 21.52 9.78 -3.63
CA ASP A 291 21.35 10.80 -2.58
C ASP A 291 21.24 10.19 -1.16
N GLY A 292 21.47 8.87 -1.07
CA GLY A 292 21.39 8.09 0.16
C GLY A 292 19.96 7.88 0.67
N VAL A 293 18.93 8.04 -0.18
CA VAL A 293 17.53 7.78 0.21
C VAL A 293 17.38 6.30 0.52
N ARG A 294 16.79 6.00 1.69
CA ARG A 294 16.52 4.62 2.11
C ARG A 294 15.05 4.30 1.88
N VAL A 295 14.78 3.13 1.32
CA VAL A 295 13.43 2.65 1.07
C VAL A 295 13.20 1.37 1.87
N HIS A 296 12.15 1.39 2.68
CA HIS A 296 11.78 0.32 3.59
C HIS A 296 10.63 -0.48 2.99
N PHE A 297 10.76 -1.80 3.02
CA PHE A 297 9.74 -2.73 2.55
C PHE A 297 9.48 -3.78 3.62
N PRO A 298 8.21 -4.14 3.88
CA PRO A 298 7.92 -5.32 4.68
C PRO A 298 8.30 -6.59 3.91
N TRP A 299 8.52 -7.70 4.62
CA TRP A 299 8.76 -8.98 3.96
C TRP A 299 7.52 -9.54 3.25
N VAL A 300 6.35 -9.44 3.90
CA VAL A 300 5.10 -9.99 3.36
C VAL A 300 4.67 -9.19 2.14
N GLY A 301 4.46 -9.87 1.01
CA GLY A 301 4.01 -9.26 -0.24
C GLY A 301 5.14 -8.74 -1.15
N TYR A 302 6.41 -8.89 -0.75
CA TYR A 302 7.56 -8.42 -1.52
C TYR A 302 8.59 -9.52 -1.75
N ILE A 303 9.29 -9.41 -2.87
CA ILE A 303 10.38 -10.31 -3.25
C ILE A 303 11.66 -9.50 -3.32
N LEU A 304 12.62 -9.81 -2.46
CA LEU A 304 13.99 -9.30 -2.51
C LEU A 304 14.88 -10.30 -3.24
N ARG A 305 15.63 -9.85 -4.26
CA ARG A 305 16.62 -10.67 -4.97
C ARG A 305 17.94 -9.94 -5.08
N ALA A 306 19.05 -10.66 -4.96
CA ALA A 306 20.34 -10.16 -5.43
C ALA A 306 20.26 -9.93 -6.95
N GLN A 307 20.80 -8.81 -7.41
CA GLN A 307 21.09 -8.65 -8.83
C GLN A 307 22.25 -9.60 -9.13
N SER A 308 21.96 -10.72 -9.79
CA SER A 308 23.02 -11.54 -10.36
C SER A 308 23.77 -10.67 -11.37
N ASP A 309 25.11 -10.63 -11.30
CA ASP A 309 25.90 -10.21 -12.44
C ASP A 309 25.41 -11.01 -13.65
N ALA A 310 24.82 -10.33 -14.63
CA ALA A 310 24.23 -10.94 -15.82
C ALA A 310 25.27 -11.65 -16.72
N SER A 311 26.50 -11.86 -16.23
CA SER A 311 27.56 -12.64 -16.88
C SER A 311 27.60 -14.11 -16.44
N ALA A 312 26.84 -14.54 -15.43
CA ALA A 312 26.91 -15.91 -14.92
C ALA A 312 25.53 -16.53 -14.69
N ARG A 313 24.84 -16.93 -15.79
CA ARG A 313 23.93 -18.10 -15.89
C ARG A 313 23.06 -18.02 -17.15
N PHE A 314 23.69 -18.30 -18.29
CA PHE A 314 23.06 -19.00 -19.42
C PHE A 314 24.15 -19.90 -20.05
N GLN A 315 24.63 -20.88 -19.29
CA GLN A 315 25.17 -22.09 -19.88
C GLN A 315 24.06 -23.13 -19.80
N HIS A 316 23.34 -23.29 -20.91
CA HIS A 316 22.53 -24.48 -21.14
C HIS A 316 23.45 -25.70 -21.12
N PRO A 317 23.15 -26.77 -20.36
CA PRO A 317 23.71 -28.06 -20.66
C PRO A 317 22.89 -28.67 -21.79
N ASN A 318 23.22 -28.30 -23.03
CA ASN A 318 23.00 -29.18 -24.17
C ASN A 318 24.37 -29.75 -24.52
N ASP A 319 24.55 -31.04 -24.26
CA ASP A 319 25.15 -32.00 -25.19
C ASP A 319 25.50 -33.30 -24.44
N SER A 320 24.83 -34.38 -24.85
CA SER A 320 25.22 -35.80 -24.83
C SER A 320 24.13 -36.75 -24.32
N ILE A 321 23.07 -36.92 -25.12
CA ILE A 321 22.49 -38.27 -25.27
C ILE A 321 22.93 -38.71 -26.66
N GLY A 322 24.00 -39.51 -26.68
CA GLY A 322 24.45 -40.22 -27.87
C GLY A 322 23.38 -41.20 -28.29
N GLU A 323 23.11 -41.18 -29.60
CA GLU A 323 22.61 -42.34 -30.31
C GLU A 323 23.56 -43.50 -30.07
N ASP A 324 23.05 -44.66 -29.65
CA ASP A 324 23.68 -45.92 -29.96
C ASP A 324 22.59 -46.94 -30.32
N HIS A 325 22.73 -47.45 -31.53
CA HIS A 325 21.97 -48.53 -32.12
C HIS A 325 22.24 -49.86 -31.41
N ASN A 326 21.19 -50.60 -31.04
CA ASN A 326 20.96 -51.99 -31.46
C ASN A 326 19.54 -52.45 -31.07
#